data_AF-A0A537EVP1-F1
#
_entry.id   AF-A0A537EVP1-F1
#
_cell.length_a   1.000
_cell.length_b   1.000
_cell.length_c   1.000
_cell.angle_alpha   90.00
_cell.angle_beta   90.00
_cell.angle_gamma   90.00
#
_symmetry.space_group_name_H-M   'P 1'
#
loop_
_entity.id
_entity.type
_entity.pdbx_description
1 polymer ?
#
loop_
_entity_poly.entity_id
_entity_poly.type
_entity_poly.pdbx_seq_one_letter_code
_entity_poly.pdbx_strand_id
1 'polypeptide(L)'
;MSRVKVTLLTNQRRDSPEIHIGIDDTDSDKGGCTTYTATVLLQELSSRGFKPSDFPWLVRLNPNIPWKTRGNGALSVHFFIDEERVEDIQRTALEIVEKTTVASDKGTDPAVVFLKGEVPRVLREYSTRALHDVLTIREARAVATRAGAQIHALKGVRGVIGSIAAIGAGLDRVEHTFEIIAYRTRDHLGTQRLVDKESVRNMDIKHGSTTFHNMDRETGRILVTPRGPDPVLLGIRGFDPRILLEALGEVKMKEPVERVMIFRTNQGTNAHLTRARKISELEPFQSAVLTARVDSLPRVLRGGHVIFRIRDETGVAVCAAYEPTGTLMRAARELFPGDKIQAYGGVRLNRDRSLTLNLERLAILSVVEASQEENPRCPDCGTCCESMGRDQGFRCEKCGLRTRDSKTHVRMKRDLTPSVKIPPPRSRRHLTRPEIASQNPGLTFVRKDPFSFERLLKAIQPASTL
;
A
#
# COMPACT_ATOMS: atom_id res chain seq x y z
N MET A 1 36.04 -24.95 6.22
CA MET A 1 36.88 -23.95 5.54
C MET A 1 36.77 -24.15 4.04
N SER A 2 35.98 -23.32 3.36
CA SER A 2 36.02 -23.15 1.91
C SER A 2 35.28 -21.85 1.62
N ARG A 3 36.03 -20.75 1.69
CA ARG A 3 35.57 -19.40 1.31
C ARG A 3 35.34 -19.41 -0.21
N VAL A 4 34.08 -19.47 -0.63
CA VAL A 4 33.71 -19.11 -2.01
C VAL A 4 33.97 -17.61 -2.14
N LYS A 5 35.07 -17.26 -2.80
CA LYS A 5 35.34 -15.89 -3.25
C LYS A 5 34.23 -15.50 -4.21
N VAL A 6 33.32 -14.65 -3.74
CA VAL A 6 32.41 -13.90 -4.60
C VAL A 6 33.25 -12.86 -5.32
N THR A 7 33.67 -13.16 -6.54
CA THR A 7 34.31 -12.20 -7.44
C THR A 7 33.24 -11.17 -7.84
N LEU A 8 33.33 -9.98 -7.26
CA LEU A 8 32.56 -8.80 -7.63
C LEU A 8 32.89 -8.39 -9.08
N LEU A 9 32.13 -8.89 -10.04
CA LEU A 9 32.03 -8.29 -11.37
C LEU A 9 31.01 -7.15 -11.33
N THR A 10 31.35 -6.09 -10.60
CA THR A 10 30.54 -4.85 -10.54
C THR A 10 31.44 -3.68 -10.86
N ASN A 11 31.72 -3.37 -12.14
CA ASN A 11 32.31 -2.08 -12.49
C ASN A 11 32.27 -1.63 -13.97
N GLN A 12 31.38 -2.15 -14.84
CA GLN A 12 31.31 -1.69 -16.24
C GLN A 12 29.97 -1.09 -16.69
N ARG A 13 29.07 -0.73 -15.77
CA ARG A 13 27.69 -0.28 -16.11
C ARG A 13 27.24 1.05 -15.51
N ARG A 14 28.09 1.75 -14.76
CA ARG A 14 27.70 2.98 -14.03
C ARG A 14 27.83 4.27 -14.84
N ASP A 15 28.39 4.23 -16.05
CA ASP A 15 28.80 5.44 -16.77
C ASP A 15 27.96 5.75 -18.02
N SER A 16 26.93 4.95 -18.33
CA SER A 16 26.01 5.31 -19.42
C SER A 16 24.99 6.34 -18.90
N PRO A 17 24.85 7.51 -19.54
CA PRO A 17 23.89 8.50 -19.08
C PRO A 17 22.47 7.89 -19.17
N GLU A 18 21.63 8.25 -18.21
CA GLU A 18 20.22 7.84 -18.16
C GLU A 18 19.30 9.06 -18.24
N ILE A 19 18.07 8.82 -18.70
CA ILE A 19 16.95 9.73 -18.51
C ILE A 19 15.83 9.02 -17.76
N HIS A 20 15.28 9.72 -16.77
CA HIS A 20 14.14 9.28 -15.99
C HIS A 20 12.94 10.17 -16.33
N ILE A 21 11.80 9.53 -16.64
CA ILE A 21 10.56 10.20 -17.02
C ILE A 21 9.51 9.84 -15.98
N GLY A 22 9.11 10.79 -15.15
CA GLY A 22 8.04 10.65 -14.17
C GLY A 22 6.69 11.07 -14.75
N ILE A 23 5.63 10.30 -14.48
CA ILE A 23 4.27 10.51 -15.00
C ILE A 23 3.27 10.27 -13.86
N ASP A 24 2.33 11.18 -13.68
CA ASP A 24 1.25 11.03 -12.71
C ASP A 24 -0.02 11.75 -13.16
N ASP A 25 -1.14 11.40 -12.53
CA ASP A 25 -2.45 12.05 -12.66
C ASP A 25 -3.00 12.07 -14.10
N THR A 26 -2.78 10.96 -14.82
CA THR A 26 -3.33 10.74 -16.18
C THR A 26 -4.65 9.95 -16.15
N ASP A 27 -5.04 9.43 -14.99
CA ASP A 27 -6.22 8.59 -14.78
C ASP A 27 -7.40 9.35 -14.18
N SER A 28 -8.62 8.98 -14.54
CA SER A 28 -9.84 9.59 -14.02
C SER A 28 -10.91 8.56 -13.68
N ASP A 29 -11.93 8.96 -12.92
CA ASP A 29 -13.06 8.08 -12.61
C ASP A 29 -13.87 7.66 -13.86
N LYS A 30 -13.68 8.39 -14.98
CA LYS A 30 -14.36 8.15 -16.26
C LYS A 30 -13.54 7.29 -17.23
N GLY A 31 -12.27 7.02 -16.93
CA GLY A 31 -11.37 6.25 -17.78
C GLY A 31 -9.91 6.70 -17.67
N GLY A 32 -9.05 6.12 -18.51
CA GLY A 32 -7.60 6.35 -18.43
C GLY A 32 -6.94 5.52 -17.32
N CYS A 33 -5.61 5.41 -17.39
CA CYS A 33 -4.81 4.73 -16.37
C CYS A 33 -3.33 5.09 -16.52
N THR A 34 -2.71 5.60 -15.45
CA THR A 34 -1.30 5.99 -15.48
C THR A 34 -0.36 4.82 -15.77
N THR A 35 -0.71 3.60 -15.35
CA THR A 35 0.07 2.41 -15.72
C THR A 35 -0.04 2.09 -17.21
N TYR A 36 -1.21 2.31 -17.84
CA TYR A 36 -1.38 2.14 -19.28
C TYR A 36 -0.55 3.17 -20.06
N THR A 37 -0.58 4.45 -19.65
CA THR A 37 0.26 5.52 -20.23
C THR A 37 1.75 5.15 -20.18
N ALA A 38 2.25 4.71 -19.02
CA ALA A 38 3.65 4.29 -18.87
C ALA A 38 3.98 3.05 -19.73
N THR A 39 3.03 2.12 -19.89
CA THR A 39 3.18 0.94 -20.75
C THR A 39 3.33 1.34 -22.21
N VAL A 40 2.42 2.20 -22.71
CA VAL A 40 2.45 2.72 -24.09
C VAL A 40 3.77 3.44 -24.33
N LEU A 41 4.18 4.32 -23.41
CA LEU A 41 5.42 5.08 -23.54
C LEU A 41 6.65 4.18 -23.63
N LEU A 42 6.76 3.20 -22.73
CA LEU A 42 7.91 2.30 -22.72
C LEU A 42 8.00 1.49 -24.01
N GLN A 43 6.87 0.95 -24.48
CA GLN A 43 6.80 0.15 -25.70
C GLN A 43 7.13 0.99 -26.94
N GLU A 44 6.60 2.22 -27.03
CA GLU A 44 6.85 3.13 -28.16
C GLU A 44 8.30 3.62 -28.21
N LEU A 45 8.90 3.95 -27.08
CA LEU A 45 10.33 4.30 -27.06
C LEU A 45 11.20 3.08 -27.42
N SER A 46 10.83 1.89 -26.94
CA SER A 46 11.56 0.65 -27.25
C SER A 46 11.50 0.31 -28.74
N SER A 47 10.36 0.49 -29.41
CA SER A 47 10.23 0.26 -30.86
C SER A 47 11.05 1.25 -31.69
N ARG A 48 11.30 2.46 -31.16
CA ARG A 48 12.21 3.48 -31.74
C ARG A 48 13.69 3.25 -31.42
N GLY A 49 14.04 2.10 -30.85
CA GLY A 49 15.41 1.69 -30.56
C GLY A 49 16.01 2.26 -29.27
N PHE A 50 15.22 2.92 -28.41
CA PHE A 50 15.68 3.32 -27.08
C PHE A 50 15.73 2.10 -26.16
N LYS A 51 16.78 1.98 -25.34
CA LYS A 51 16.99 0.84 -24.45
C LYS A 51 16.52 1.17 -23.03
N PRO A 52 15.47 0.51 -22.50
CA PRO A 52 15.06 0.74 -21.11
C PRO A 52 16.16 0.30 -20.14
N SER A 53 16.44 1.12 -19.12
CA SER A 53 17.42 0.78 -18.08
C SER A 53 16.82 -0.08 -16.98
N ASP A 54 15.49 -0.12 -16.80
CA ASP A 54 14.77 -0.99 -15.85
C ASP A 54 13.30 -1.20 -16.29
N PHE A 55 12.56 -2.05 -15.57
CA PHE A 55 11.10 -2.08 -15.61
C PHE A 55 10.52 -0.71 -15.27
N PRO A 56 9.34 -0.35 -15.80
CA PRO A 56 8.64 0.83 -15.34
C PRO A 56 8.35 0.70 -13.84
N TRP A 57 8.56 1.78 -13.09
CA TRP A 57 8.29 1.83 -11.66
C TRP A 57 6.85 2.27 -11.41
N LEU A 58 6.12 1.49 -10.61
CA LEU A 58 4.79 1.84 -10.08
C LEU A 58 4.90 2.15 -8.60
N VAL A 59 4.87 3.44 -8.27
CA VAL A 59 5.13 3.95 -6.93
C VAL A 59 3.82 4.40 -6.30
N ARG A 60 3.36 3.66 -5.30
CA ARG A 60 2.23 4.07 -4.46
C ARG A 60 2.71 5.11 -3.45
N LEU A 61 2.09 6.29 -3.46
CA LEU A 61 2.38 7.39 -2.55
C LEU A 61 1.52 7.29 -1.28
N ASN A 62 1.54 8.34 -0.45
CA ASN A 62 0.80 8.40 0.82
C ASN A 62 -0.68 8.07 0.57
N PRO A 63 -1.16 6.92 1.05
CA PRO A 63 -2.47 6.48 0.66
C PRO A 63 -3.58 7.27 1.38
N ASN A 64 -3.25 8.13 2.36
CA ASN A 64 -4.19 8.89 3.20
C ASN A 64 -4.62 10.24 2.61
N ILE A 65 -4.06 10.64 1.47
CA ILE A 65 -4.46 11.86 0.76
C ILE A 65 -5.93 11.74 0.30
N PRO A 66 -6.81 12.71 0.63
CA PRO A 66 -8.23 12.62 0.30
C PRO A 66 -8.55 13.06 -1.15
N TRP A 67 -7.69 13.86 -1.78
CA TRP A 67 -7.81 14.31 -3.18
C TRP A 67 -6.95 13.48 -4.16
N LYS A 68 -6.68 12.22 -3.83
CA LYS A 68 -5.94 11.29 -4.68
C LYS A 68 -6.83 10.70 -5.78
N THR A 69 -6.22 10.29 -6.88
CA THR A 69 -6.82 9.32 -7.80
C THR A 69 -6.81 7.91 -7.17
N ARG A 70 -7.40 6.93 -7.86
CA ARG A 70 -7.57 5.59 -7.29
C ARG A 70 -6.23 4.93 -6.99
N GLY A 71 -5.97 4.77 -5.69
CA GLY A 71 -4.78 4.10 -5.19
C GLY A 71 -3.51 4.97 -5.16
N ASN A 72 -3.59 6.27 -5.48
CA ASN A 72 -2.49 7.26 -5.37
C ASN A 72 -1.14 6.76 -5.92
N GLY A 73 -1.12 6.33 -7.18
CA GLY A 73 0.05 5.71 -7.80
C GLY A 73 0.64 6.60 -8.90
N ALA A 74 1.93 6.90 -8.78
CA ALA A 74 2.71 7.60 -9.79
C ALA A 74 3.70 6.64 -10.47
N LEU A 75 4.11 6.96 -11.69
CA LEU A 75 4.88 6.10 -12.56
C LEU A 75 6.21 6.74 -12.95
N SER A 76 7.24 5.93 -13.16
CA SER A 76 8.42 6.38 -13.89
C SER A 76 8.95 5.33 -14.85
N VAL A 77 9.49 5.80 -15.98
CA VAL A 77 10.22 4.97 -16.94
C VAL A 77 11.66 5.47 -17.06
N HIS A 78 12.58 4.55 -17.36
CA HIS A 78 14.01 4.80 -17.27
C HIS A 78 14.69 4.23 -18.51
N PHE A 79 15.52 5.04 -19.15
CA PHE A 79 16.18 4.70 -20.40
C PHE A 79 17.64 5.11 -20.36
N PHE A 80 18.51 4.28 -20.95
CA PHE A 80 19.82 4.75 -21.35
C PHE A 80 19.66 5.78 -22.47
N ILE A 81 20.43 6.85 -22.40
CA ILE A 81 20.30 7.96 -23.34
C ILE A 81 21.57 8.14 -24.18
N ASP A 82 21.34 8.55 -25.43
CA ASP A 82 22.32 9.22 -26.27
C ASP A 82 21.95 10.72 -26.26
N GLU A 83 22.90 11.60 -25.96
CA GLU A 83 22.61 13.03 -25.74
C GLU A 83 21.91 13.68 -26.95
N GLU A 84 22.23 13.22 -28.16
CA GLU A 84 21.64 13.70 -29.40
C GLU A 84 20.15 13.35 -29.54
N ARG A 85 19.66 12.35 -28.80
CA ARG A 85 18.29 11.83 -28.90
C ARG A 85 17.39 12.21 -27.71
N VAL A 86 17.83 13.13 -26.86
CA VAL A 86 17.06 13.59 -25.69
C VAL A 86 15.73 14.20 -26.11
N GLU A 87 15.74 15.10 -27.09
CA GLU A 87 14.56 15.81 -27.54
C GLU A 87 13.50 14.86 -28.13
N ASP A 88 13.94 13.81 -28.83
CA ASP A 88 13.06 12.77 -29.36
C ASP A 88 12.33 12.00 -28.24
N ILE A 89 13.04 11.66 -27.16
CA ILE A 89 12.42 11.02 -25.98
C ILE A 89 11.39 11.96 -25.35
N GLN A 90 11.76 13.22 -25.13
CA GLN A 90 10.90 14.21 -24.49
C GLN A 90 9.63 14.47 -25.31
N ARG A 91 9.77 14.70 -26.62
CA ARG A 91 8.65 14.88 -27.55
C ARG A 91 7.72 13.65 -27.54
N THR A 92 8.29 12.45 -27.68
CA THR A 92 7.51 11.20 -27.68
C THR A 92 6.75 11.03 -26.35
N ALA A 93 7.38 11.31 -25.21
CA ALA A 93 6.75 11.22 -23.91
C ALA A 93 5.57 12.18 -23.75
N LEU A 94 5.74 13.44 -24.16
CA LEU A 94 4.68 14.44 -24.10
C LEU A 94 3.50 14.05 -25.01
N GLU A 95 3.78 13.64 -26.26
CA GLU A 95 2.74 13.19 -27.19
C GLU A 95 1.96 11.99 -26.67
N ILE A 96 2.64 10.98 -26.10
CA ILE A 96 1.97 9.80 -25.56
C ILE A 96 1.09 10.17 -24.36
N VAL A 97 1.61 10.96 -23.42
CA VAL A 97 0.85 11.36 -22.23
C VAL A 97 -0.37 12.19 -22.64
N GLU A 98 -0.24 13.08 -23.62
CA GLU A 98 -1.36 13.85 -24.16
C GLU A 98 -2.41 12.94 -24.82
N LYS A 99 -1.97 11.97 -25.66
CA LYS A 99 -2.86 11.02 -26.36
C LYS A 99 -3.59 10.06 -25.41
N THR A 100 -2.97 9.66 -24.30
CA THR A 100 -3.56 8.69 -23.36
C THR A 100 -4.31 9.33 -22.20
N THR A 101 -4.15 10.64 -21.99
CA THR A 101 -4.90 11.38 -20.98
C THR A 101 -6.33 11.63 -21.45
N VAL A 102 -7.29 11.45 -20.54
CA VAL A 102 -8.69 11.85 -20.79
C VAL A 102 -8.81 13.37 -20.75
N ALA A 103 -8.65 14.01 -21.91
CA ALA A 103 -8.63 15.47 -22.04
C ALA A 103 -9.92 16.17 -21.56
N SER A 104 -11.06 15.47 -21.55
CA SER A 104 -12.36 16.01 -21.13
C SER A 104 -12.59 16.03 -19.61
N ASP A 105 -11.73 15.40 -18.81
CA ASP A 105 -11.89 15.40 -17.35
C ASP A 105 -11.22 16.63 -16.71
N LYS A 106 -11.95 17.28 -15.80
CA LYS A 106 -11.48 18.41 -14.98
C LYS A 106 -10.79 17.95 -13.70
N GLY A 107 -10.90 16.67 -13.36
CA GLY A 107 -10.30 16.08 -12.16
C GLY A 107 -8.86 15.62 -12.33
N THR A 108 -8.26 15.77 -13.52
CA THR A 108 -6.90 15.28 -13.84
C THR A 108 -5.94 16.41 -14.14
N ASP A 109 -4.79 16.42 -13.46
CA ASP A 109 -3.68 17.35 -13.68
C ASP A 109 -2.41 16.62 -14.15
N PRO A 110 -2.41 16.03 -15.36
CA PRO A 110 -1.28 15.24 -15.82
C PRO A 110 0.00 16.06 -15.92
N ALA A 111 1.08 15.46 -15.42
CA ALA A 111 2.40 16.07 -15.48
C ALA A 111 3.48 15.06 -15.86
N VAL A 112 4.42 15.52 -16.69
CA VAL A 112 5.63 14.79 -17.07
C VAL A 112 6.82 15.51 -16.47
N VAL A 113 7.72 14.78 -15.83
CA VAL A 113 8.98 15.32 -15.30
C VAL A 113 10.13 14.56 -15.91
N PHE A 114 11.12 15.28 -16.43
CA PHE A 114 12.34 14.71 -16.99
C PHE A 114 13.53 14.99 -16.07
N LEU A 115 14.33 13.98 -15.80
CA LEU A 115 15.60 14.10 -15.12
C LEU A 115 16.67 13.38 -15.92
N LYS A 116 17.78 14.06 -16.22
CA LYS A 116 18.95 13.47 -16.87
C LYS A 116 20.03 13.15 -15.83
N GLY A 117 20.74 12.04 -16.04
CA GLY A 117 21.82 11.60 -15.15
C GLY A 117 21.32 10.99 -13.84
N GLU A 118 22.20 10.92 -12.84
CA GLU A 118 21.89 10.26 -11.58
C GLU A 118 20.76 10.94 -10.80
N VAL A 119 19.87 10.13 -10.20
CA VAL A 119 18.80 10.61 -9.29
C VAL A 119 19.39 11.27 -8.04
N PRO A 120 19.26 12.60 -7.84
CA PRO A 120 19.86 13.30 -6.71
C PRO A 120 19.21 12.92 -5.38
N ARG A 121 19.96 13.06 -4.28
CA ARG A 121 19.48 12.77 -2.91
C ARG A 121 18.19 13.53 -2.56
N VAL A 122 18.06 14.78 -3.01
CA VAL A 122 16.87 15.60 -2.75
C VAL A 122 15.57 15.01 -3.30
N LEU A 123 15.62 14.30 -4.44
CA LEU A 123 14.44 13.60 -4.98
C LEU A 123 14.10 12.34 -4.18
N ARG A 124 15.12 11.63 -3.68
CA ARG A 124 14.93 10.44 -2.84
C ARG A 124 14.29 10.78 -1.50
N GLU A 125 14.76 11.86 -0.87
CA GLU A 125 14.17 12.39 0.36
C GLU A 125 12.73 12.84 0.13
N TYR A 126 12.46 13.54 -0.97
CA TYR A 126 11.12 13.95 -1.36
C TYR A 126 10.19 12.76 -1.59
N SER A 127 10.64 11.73 -2.32
CA SER A 127 9.87 10.50 -2.56
C SER A 127 9.55 9.76 -1.26
N THR A 128 10.53 9.69 -0.35
CA THR A 128 10.33 9.10 0.97
C THR A 128 9.24 9.83 1.74
N ARG A 129 9.27 11.17 1.75
CA ARG A 129 8.22 12.03 2.35
C ARG A 129 6.86 11.86 1.70
N ALA A 130 6.83 11.68 0.38
CA ALA A 130 5.59 11.47 -0.36
C ALA A 130 4.82 10.21 0.06
N LEU A 131 5.45 9.26 0.77
CA LEU A 131 4.81 8.07 1.33
C LEU A 131 4.05 8.34 2.64
N HIS A 132 4.41 9.38 3.39
CA HIS A 132 3.92 9.59 4.76
C HIS A 132 3.36 10.98 5.05
N ASP A 133 3.69 11.99 4.25
CA ASP A 133 3.29 13.39 4.46
C ASP A 133 2.31 13.88 3.39
N VAL A 134 1.77 15.08 3.63
CA VAL A 134 1.04 15.87 2.63
C VAL A 134 2.02 16.86 2.01
N LEU A 135 2.32 16.71 0.72
CA LEU A 135 3.27 17.56 0.00
C LEU A 135 2.57 18.66 -0.80
N THR A 136 3.23 19.81 -0.92
CA THR A 136 2.71 20.96 -1.66
C THR A 136 3.39 21.12 -3.02
N ILE A 137 2.70 21.76 -3.96
CA ILE A 137 3.26 22.07 -5.29
C ILE A 137 4.47 23.00 -5.20
N ARG A 138 4.44 23.95 -4.25
CA ARG A 138 5.56 24.85 -4.01
C ARG A 138 6.82 24.06 -3.63
N GLU A 139 6.66 23.08 -2.75
CA GLU A 139 7.76 22.19 -2.38
C GLU A 139 8.24 21.35 -3.57
N ALA A 140 7.32 20.75 -4.32
CA ALA A 140 7.61 19.93 -5.51
C ALA A 140 8.45 20.71 -6.53
N ARG A 141 8.06 21.96 -6.85
CA ARG A 141 8.81 22.84 -7.77
C ARG A 141 10.20 23.18 -7.24
N ALA A 142 10.33 23.52 -5.95
CA ALA A 142 11.63 23.82 -5.35
C ALA A 142 12.57 22.61 -5.38
N VAL A 143 12.03 21.40 -5.15
CA VAL A 143 12.78 20.14 -5.23
C VAL A 143 13.23 19.86 -6.67
N ALA A 144 12.35 20.01 -7.66
CA ALA A 144 12.69 19.84 -9.07
C ALA A 144 13.78 20.81 -9.54
N THR A 145 13.68 22.10 -9.20
CA THR A 145 14.69 23.10 -9.54
C THR A 145 16.06 22.74 -8.96
N ARG A 146 16.12 22.35 -7.68
CA ARG A 146 17.38 21.91 -7.04
C ARG A 146 17.95 20.62 -7.66
N ALA A 147 17.10 19.77 -8.19
CA ALA A 147 17.50 18.52 -8.85
C ALA A 147 17.86 18.70 -10.32
N GLY A 148 17.64 19.88 -10.92
CA GLY A 148 17.78 20.07 -12.37
C GLY A 148 16.72 19.34 -13.20
N ALA A 149 15.57 19.02 -12.61
CA ALA A 149 14.49 18.32 -13.29
C ALA A 149 13.60 19.30 -14.09
N GLN A 150 13.24 18.92 -15.31
CA GLN A 150 12.36 19.70 -16.18
C GLN A 150 10.91 19.26 -15.99
N ILE A 151 10.02 20.23 -15.71
CA ILE A 151 8.61 19.97 -15.42
C ILE A 151 7.75 20.40 -16.61
N HIS A 152 6.91 19.50 -17.10
CA HIS A 152 5.89 19.75 -18.11
C HIS A 152 4.51 19.41 -17.53
N ALA A 153 3.77 20.43 -17.14
CA ALA A 153 2.39 20.32 -16.70
C ALA A 153 1.46 20.53 -17.90
N LEU A 154 0.62 19.55 -18.23
CA LEU A 154 -0.23 19.61 -19.43
C LEU A 154 -1.53 20.38 -19.19
N LYS A 155 -2.10 20.27 -17.98
CA LYS A 155 -3.34 20.97 -17.60
C LYS A 155 -3.16 21.71 -16.28
N GLY A 156 -2.96 20.94 -15.22
CA GLY A 156 -2.71 21.45 -13.88
C GLY A 156 -1.38 20.96 -13.34
N VAL A 157 -1.16 21.22 -12.06
CA VAL A 157 0.16 21.11 -11.45
C VAL A 157 0.27 20.00 -10.41
N ARG A 158 -0.82 19.29 -10.09
CA ARG A 158 -0.82 18.28 -9.02
C ARG A 158 0.00 17.05 -9.36
N GLY A 159 -0.08 16.54 -10.59
CA GLY A 159 0.73 15.39 -11.03
C GLY A 159 2.24 15.60 -10.84
N VAL A 160 2.72 16.84 -10.77
CA VAL A 160 4.14 17.14 -10.50
C VAL A 160 4.61 16.51 -9.20
N ILE A 161 3.75 16.43 -8.16
CA ILE A 161 4.11 15.79 -6.89
C ILE A 161 4.48 14.34 -7.13
N GLY A 162 3.61 13.58 -7.79
CA GLY A 162 3.85 12.15 -7.97
C GLY A 162 4.91 11.86 -9.01
N SER A 163 4.98 12.61 -10.11
CA SER A 163 6.02 12.43 -11.13
C SER A 163 7.43 12.57 -10.54
N ILE A 164 7.65 13.57 -9.67
CA ILE A 164 8.93 13.73 -8.96
C ILE A 164 9.15 12.58 -7.96
N ALA A 165 8.12 12.23 -7.19
CA ALA A 165 8.21 11.15 -6.20
C ALA A 165 8.50 9.80 -6.86
N ALA A 166 7.97 9.53 -8.05
CA ALA A 166 8.21 8.30 -8.80
C ALA A 166 9.68 8.18 -9.23
N ILE A 167 10.25 9.24 -9.83
CA ILE A 167 11.68 9.30 -10.18
C ILE A 167 12.55 9.09 -8.93
N GLY A 168 12.19 9.72 -7.82
CA GLY A 168 12.93 9.64 -6.57
C GLY A 168 12.83 8.32 -5.81
N ALA A 169 11.93 7.39 -6.21
CA ALA A 169 11.61 6.22 -5.40
C ALA A 169 12.76 5.22 -5.23
N GLY A 170 13.68 5.17 -6.21
CA GLY A 170 14.88 4.33 -6.12
C GLY A 170 14.57 2.85 -5.94
N LEU A 171 13.56 2.31 -6.64
CA LEU A 171 13.14 0.90 -6.50
C LEU A 171 14.23 -0.10 -6.92
N ASP A 172 15.31 0.36 -7.54
CA ASP A 172 16.54 -0.39 -7.78
C ASP A 172 17.37 -0.64 -6.49
N ARG A 173 17.14 0.14 -5.43
CA ARG A 173 17.96 0.19 -4.21
C ARG A 173 17.21 -0.08 -2.91
N VAL A 174 15.87 -0.09 -2.95
CA VAL A 174 15.02 -0.32 -1.79
C VAL A 174 14.21 -1.62 -1.93
N GLU A 175 13.59 -2.07 -0.83
CA GLU A 175 12.64 -3.19 -0.87
C GLU A 175 11.54 -2.91 -1.89
N HIS A 176 11.29 -3.88 -2.78
CA HIS A 176 10.29 -3.79 -3.82
C HIS A 176 9.67 -5.16 -4.10
N THR A 177 8.55 -5.13 -4.81
CA THR A 177 7.91 -6.30 -5.41
C THR A 177 7.64 -6.01 -6.88
N PHE A 178 6.94 -6.91 -7.55
CA PHE A 178 6.52 -6.74 -8.93
C PHE A 178 5.00 -6.90 -9.06
N GLU A 179 4.43 -6.24 -10.07
CA GLU A 179 3.04 -6.40 -10.48
C GLU A 179 3.02 -6.57 -12.01
N ILE A 180 2.53 -7.70 -12.50
CA ILE A 180 2.27 -7.89 -13.93
C ILE A 180 0.83 -7.51 -14.22
N ILE A 181 0.62 -6.65 -15.20
CA ILE A 181 -0.68 -6.09 -15.55
C ILE A 181 -1.00 -6.43 -17.00
N ALA A 182 -2.16 -7.06 -17.22
CA ALA A 182 -2.74 -7.27 -18.53
C ALA A 182 -3.81 -6.18 -18.79
N TYR A 183 -3.82 -5.62 -20.00
CA TYR A 183 -4.75 -4.57 -20.39
C TYR A 183 -5.76 -5.04 -21.43
N ARG A 184 -6.96 -4.49 -21.37
CA ARG A 184 -8.13 -4.83 -22.19
C ARG A 184 -8.08 -4.08 -23.52
N THR A 185 -8.64 -4.68 -24.58
CA THR A 185 -8.89 -3.93 -25.81
C THR A 185 -9.99 -2.86 -25.63
N ARG A 186 -10.00 -1.85 -26.51
CA ARG A 186 -10.92 -0.71 -26.44
C ARG A 186 -12.40 -1.15 -26.38
N ASP A 187 -12.76 -2.17 -27.14
CA ASP A 187 -14.15 -2.67 -27.24
C ASP A 187 -14.66 -3.28 -25.92
N HIS A 188 -13.77 -3.61 -25.00
CA HIS A 188 -14.11 -4.20 -23.70
C HIS A 188 -14.07 -3.18 -22.55
N LEU A 189 -13.69 -1.92 -22.79
CA LEU A 189 -13.67 -0.91 -21.73
C LEU A 189 -15.08 -0.64 -21.17
N GLY A 190 -15.20 -0.48 -19.86
CA GLY A 190 -16.49 -0.28 -19.19
C GLY A 190 -17.36 -1.53 -19.03
N THR A 191 -17.07 -2.64 -19.72
CA THR A 191 -17.82 -3.90 -19.59
C THR A 191 -17.32 -4.74 -18.41
N GLN A 192 -18.08 -5.78 -18.03
CA GLN A 192 -17.63 -6.74 -17.04
C GLN A 192 -16.39 -7.52 -17.54
N ARG A 193 -15.35 -7.59 -16.70
CA ARG A 193 -14.13 -8.35 -17.01
C ARG A 193 -14.40 -9.84 -17.08
N LEU A 194 -13.99 -10.48 -18.17
CA LEU A 194 -14.15 -11.91 -18.39
C LEU A 194 -12.87 -12.66 -18.01
N VAL A 195 -12.72 -12.98 -16.72
CA VAL A 195 -11.59 -13.77 -16.18
C VAL A 195 -12.13 -15.00 -15.46
N ASP A 196 -11.58 -16.17 -15.77
CA ASP A 196 -12.00 -17.42 -15.16
C ASP A 196 -11.56 -17.53 -13.69
N LYS A 197 -12.54 -17.51 -12.78
CA LYS A 197 -12.32 -17.51 -11.33
C LYS A 197 -11.57 -18.76 -10.83
N GLU A 198 -11.82 -19.93 -11.44
CA GLU A 198 -11.18 -21.18 -11.04
C GLU A 198 -9.70 -21.19 -11.43
N SER A 199 -9.36 -20.70 -12.61
CA SER A 199 -7.96 -20.53 -13.02
C SER A 199 -7.17 -19.61 -12.08
N VAL A 200 -7.78 -18.49 -11.64
CA VAL A 200 -7.16 -17.59 -10.65
C VAL A 200 -6.95 -18.28 -9.31
N ARG A 201 -7.90 -19.10 -8.87
CA ARG A 201 -7.78 -19.89 -7.64
C ARG A 201 -6.64 -20.90 -7.72
N ASN A 202 -6.54 -21.62 -8.83
CA ASN A 202 -5.49 -22.62 -9.03
C ASN A 202 -4.10 -21.95 -9.07
N MET A 203 -3.98 -20.82 -9.77
CA MET A 203 -2.78 -19.99 -9.78
C MET A 203 -2.41 -19.49 -8.38
N ASP A 204 -3.36 -18.96 -7.59
CA ASP A 204 -3.11 -18.47 -6.22
C ASP A 204 -2.68 -19.59 -5.25
N ILE A 205 -3.19 -20.81 -5.43
CA ILE A 205 -2.78 -21.97 -4.64
C ILE A 205 -1.35 -22.37 -5.02
N LYS A 206 -1.08 -22.54 -6.32
CA LYS A 206 0.21 -22.99 -6.83
C LYS A 206 1.34 -22.02 -6.51
N HIS A 207 1.09 -20.73 -6.68
CA HIS A 207 2.08 -19.65 -6.49
C HIS A 207 1.92 -18.92 -5.16
N GLY A 208 1.27 -19.54 -4.16
CA GLY A 208 0.90 -18.87 -2.90
C GLY A 208 2.07 -18.46 -1.99
N SER A 209 3.29 -18.95 -2.26
CA SER A 209 4.52 -18.55 -1.56
C SER A 209 5.32 -17.45 -2.28
N THR A 210 5.02 -17.21 -3.56
CA THR A 210 5.77 -16.31 -4.45
C THR A 210 4.93 -15.13 -4.96
N THR A 211 3.61 -15.25 -4.87
CA THR A 211 2.61 -14.24 -5.23
C THR A 211 1.72 -13.90 -4.05
N PHE A 212 1.11 -12.71 -4.06
CA PHE A 212 0.31 -12.25 -2.92
C PHE A 212 -0.87 -11.37 -3.32
N HIS A 213 -1.88 -11.31 -2.45
CA HIS A 213 -3.07 -10.46 -2.60
C HIS A 213 -3.83 -10.69 -3.93
N ASN A 214 -3.77 -11.90 -4.48
CA ASN A 214 -4.46 -12.25 -5.72
C ASN A 214 -5.90 -12.76 -5.45
N MET A 215 -6.10 -13.45 -4.34
CA MET A 215 -7.41 -13.92 -3.89
C MET A 215 -7.58 -13.76 -2.38
N ASP A 216 -8.81 -13.46 -1.93
CA ASP A 216 -9.21 -13.61 -0.55
C ASP A 216 -9.76 -15.02 -0.34
N ARG A 217 -8.97 -15.91 0.28
CA ARG A 217 -9.33 -17.33 0.45
C ARG A 217 -10.54 -17.56 1.35
N GLU A 218 -10.77 -16.66 2.31
CA GLU A 218 -11.90 -16.73 3.24
C GLU A 218 -13.25 -16.52 2.52
N THR A 219 -13.35 -15.49 1.67
CA THR A 219 -14.59 -15.19 0.94
C THR A 219 -14.64 -15.78 -0.47
N GLY A 220 -13.52 -16.32 -0.95
CA GLY A 220 -13.36 -16.75 -2.34
C GLY A 220 -13.42 -15.59 -3.34
N ARG A 221 -13.20 -14.34 -2.90
CA ARG A 221 -13.20 -13.16 -3.77
C ARG A 221 -11.88 -13.03 -4.51
N ILE A 222 -11.93 -12.88 -5.83
CA ILE A 222 -10.74 -12.51 -6.63
C ILE A 222 -10.40 -11.04 -6.39
N LEU A 223 -9.10 -10.76 -6.25
CA LEU A 223 -8.55 -9.43 -5.98
C LEU A 223 -7.70 -8.90 -7.14
N VAL A 224 -7.28 -9.78 -8.05
CA VAL A 224 -6.48 -9.43 -9.25
C VAL A 224 -7.24 -8.54 -10.24
N THR A 225 -8.57 -8.60 -10.28
CA THR A 225 -9.38 -7.81 -11.21
C THR A 225 -9.85 -6.50 -10.54
N PRO A 226 -9.51 -5.32 -11.10
CA PRO A 226 -10.07 -4.06 -10.64
C PRO A 226 -11.56 -3.96 -10.97
N ARG A 227 -12.23 -2.99 -10.34
CA ARG A 227 -13.65 -2.67 -10.59
C ARG A 227 -13.74 -1.34 -11.34
N GLY A 228 -14.60 -1.22 -12.33
CA GLY A 228 -14.85 0.04 -13.04
C GLY A 228 -14.33 0.06 -14.47
N PRO A 229 -14.32 1.24 -15.12
CA PRO A 229 -14.12 1.36 -16.56
C PRO A 229 -12.65 1.36 -17.01
N ASP A 230 -11.72 1.21 -16.09
CA ASP A 230 -10.29 1.29 -16.36
C ASP A 230 -9.81 0.18 -17.33
N PRO A 231 -8.71 0.43 -18.07
CA PRO A 231 -8.18 -0.51 -19.08
C PRO A 231 -7.48 -1.74 -18.50
N VAL A 232 -7.33 -1.89 -17.17
CA VAL A 232 -6.67 -3.04 -16.59
C VAL A 232 -7.63 -4.23 -16.59
N LEU A 233 -7.25 -5.33 -17.23
CA LEU A 233 -7.97 -6.60 -17.14
C LEU A 233 -7.74 -7.24 -15.77
N LEU A 234 -6.47 -7.46 -15.44
CA LEU A 234 -6.04 -8.00 -14.16
C LEU A 234 -4.60 -7.60 -13.85
N GLY A 235 -4.25 -7.60 -12.56
CA GLY A 235 -2.90 -7.44 -12.05
C GLY A 235 -2.54 -8.55 -11.07
N ILE A 236 -1.41 -9.24 -11.28
CA ILE A 236 -0.89 -10.27 -10.37
C ILE A 236 0.35 -9.71 -9.68
N ARG A 237 0.41 -9.82 -8.35
CA ARG A 237 1.53 -9.32 -7.54
C ARG A 237 2.39 -10.44 -7.03
N GLY A 238 3.69 -10.21 -6.98
CA GLY A 238 4.65 -11.22 -6.54
C GLY A 238 6.05 -10.67 -6.37
N PHE A 239 6.95 -11.55 -5.97
CA PHE A 239 8.33 -11.19 -5.63
C PHE A 239 9.32 -11.38 -6.77
N ASP A 240 8.95 -12.12 -7.81
CA ASP A 240 9.81 -12.44 -8.96
C ASP A 240 9.05 -12.22 -10.28
N PRO A 241 9.56 -11.40 -11.22
CA PRO A 241 8.89 -11.12 -12.48
C PRO A 241 8.76 -12.35 -13.39
N ARG A 242 9.62 -13.36 -13.25
CA ARG A 242 9.55 -14.61 -14.05
C ARG A 242 8.37 -15.46 -13.60
N ILE A 243 8.20 -15.60 -12.30
CA ILE A 243 7.06 -16.30 -11.70
C ILE A 243 5.76 -15.59 -12.04
N LEU A 244 5.76 -14.25 -12.11
CA LEU A 244 4.59 -13.49 -12.53
C LEU A 244 4.18 -13.78 -13.98
N LEU A 245 5.14 -13.97 -14.88
CA LEU A 245 4.85 -14.36 -16.26
C LEU A 245 4.25 -15.77 -16.34
N GLU A 246 4.80 -16.73 -15.59
CA GLU A 246 4.23 -18.08 -15.47
C GLU A 246 2.81 -18.05 -14.90
N ALA A 247 2.62 -17.32 -13.80
CA ALA A 247 1.32 -17.16 -13.16
C ALA A 247 0.28 -16.51 -14.09
N LEU A 248 0.67 -15.51 -14.89
CA LEU A 248 -0.22 -14.91 -15.89
C LEU A 248 -0.65 -15.93 -16.96
N GLY A 249 0.28 -16.78 -17.42
CA GLY A 249 -0.01 -17.83 -18.42
C GLY A 249 -0.98 -18.91 -17.93
N GLU A 250 -1.13 -19.08 -16.62
CA GLU A 250 -2.09 -20.03 -16.03
C GLU A 250 -3.51 -19.47 -15.89
N VAL A 251 -3.66 -18.14 -15.89
CA VAL A 251 -4.97 -17.49 -15.75
C VAL A 251 -5.69 -17.47 -17.10
N LYS A 252 -6.87 -18.09 -17.15
CA LYS A 252 -7.71 -18.12 -18.36
C LYS A 252 -8.47 -16.80 -18.49
N MET A 253 -7.97 -15.95 -19.38
CA MET A 253 -8.62 -14.71 -19.80
C MET A 253 -9.60 -15.01 -20.95
N LYS A 254 -10.88 -14.71 -20.75
CA LYS A 254 -11.98 -15.00 -21.71
C LYS A 254 -12.35 -13.77 -22.55
N GLU A 255 -11.44 -12.81 -22.64
CA GLU A 255 -11.51 -11.62 -23.50
C GLU A 255 -10.09 -11.30 -24.03
N PRO A 256 -9.98 -10.57 -25.15
CA PRO A 256 -8.69 -10.26 -25.75
C PRO A 256 -7.82 -9.35 -24.87
N VAL A 257 -6.53 -9.69 -24.77
CA VAL A 257 -5.51 -8.88 -24.11
C VAL A 257 -4.84 -7.99 -25.13
N GLU A 258 -4.89 -6.67 -24.93
CA GLU A 258 -4.24 -5.70 -25.82
C GLU A 258 -2.72 -5.68 -25.63
N ARG A 259 -2.29 -5.65 -24.36
CA ARG A 259 -0.87 -5.55 -23.99
C ARG A 259 -0.65 -6.02 -22.56
N VAL A 260 0.60 -6.35 -22.23
CA VAL A 260 1.04 -6.78 -20.90
C VAL A 260 2.26 -5.96 -20.49
N MET A 261 2.35 -5.60 -19.21
CA MET A 261 3.52 -4.93 -18.64
C MET A 261 3.85 -5.45 -17.25
N ILE A 262 5.13 -5.64 -16.96
CA ILE A 262 5.63 -5.92 -15.61
C ILE A 262 6.15 -4.61 -15.02
N PHE A 263 5.64 -4.25 -13.84
CA PHE A 263 6.11 -3.10 -13.07
C PHE A 263 6.94 -3.55 -11.89
N ARG A 264 8.02 -2.82 -11.62
CA ARG A 264 8.65 -2.83 -10.30
C ARG A 264 7.87 -1.89 -9.39
N THR A 265 7.58 -2.28 -8.16
CA THR A 265 6.66 -1.50 -7.31
C THR A 265 7.03 -1.55 -5.83
N ASN A 266 6.64 -0.52 -5.08
CA ASN A 266 6.71 -0.52 -3.62
C ASN A 266 5.47 -1.15 -2.95
N GLN A 267 4.55 -1.74 -3.72
CA GLN A 267 3.41 -2.47 -3.17
C GLN A 267 3.87 -3.63 -2.29
N GLY A 268 3.11 -4.00 -1.28
CA GLY A 268 3.47 -5.12 -0.42
C GLY A 268 4.72 -4.92 0.46
N THR A 269 5.18 -3.69 0.69
CA THR A 269 6.43 -3.41 1.44
C THR A 269 6.22 -2.79 2.82
N ASN A 270 5.02 -2.27 3.12
CA ASN A 270 4.75 -1.34 4.24
C ASN A 270 5.54 -0.02 4.19
N ALA A 271 5.99 0.43 3.02
CA ALA A 271 6.81 1.65 2.89
C ALA A 271 6.21 2.90 3.59
N HIS A 272 4.88 3.03 3.65
CA HIS A 272 4.20 4.15 4.34
C HIS A 272 4.11 4.00 5.86
N LEU A 273 4.33 2.80 6.41
CA LEU A 273 4.22 2.48 7.83
C LEU A 273 5.59 2.35 8.52
N THR A 274 6.53 3.23 8.13
CA THR A 274 7.92 3.23 8.63
C THR A 274 8.24 4.44 9.52
N ARG A 275 7.39 5.48 9.51
CA ARG A 275 7.62 6.74 10.26
C ARG A 275 7.05 6.66 11.67
N ALA A 276 7.93 6.49 12.66
CA ALA A 276 7.59 6.67 14.06
C ALA A 276 7.26 8.16 14.34
N ARG A 277 6.22 8.39 15.13
CA ARG A 277 5.77 9.74 15.55
C ARG A 277 5.34 9.72 17.01
N LYS A 278 5.31 10.88 17.65
CA LYS A 278 4.59 11.10 18.91
C LYS A 278 3.14 11.49 18.64
N ILE A 279 2.26 11.26 19.61
CA ILE A 279 0.84 11.64 19.49
C ILE A 279 0.67 13.14 19.25
N SER A 280 1.47 13.97 19.91
CA SER A 280 1.45 15.43 19.72
C SER A 280 1.88 15.91 18.33
N GLU A 281 2.57 15.07 17.54
CA GLU A 281 3.07 15.39 16.20
C GLU A 281 2.12 14.96 15.07
N LEU A 282 0.97 14.38 15.41
CA LEU A 282 0.03 13.87 14.43
C LEU A 282 -0.62 15.02 13.66
N GLU A 283 -0.45 15.01 12.34
CA GLU A 283 -1.19 15.91 11.45
C GLU A 283 -2.17 15.12 10.57
N PRO A 284 -3.25 15.78 10.09
CA PRO A 284 -4.18 15.20 9.13
C PRO A 284 -3.49 14.54 7.92
N PHE A 285 -4.03 13.40 7.51
CA PHE A 285 -3.66 12.70 6.28
C PHE A 285 -2.22 12.16 6.25
N GLN A 286 -1.54 12.09 7.38
CA GLN A 286 -0.24 11.45 7.49
C GLN A 286 -0.36 9.94 7.75
N SER A 287 0.69 9.21 7.40
CA SER A 287 0.91 7.86 7.95
C SER A 287 1.73 7.96 9.24
N ALA A 288 1.37 7.16 10.24
CA ALA A 288 2.00 7.18 11.55
C ALA A 288 2.18 5.78 12.14
N VAL A 289 3.29 5.63 12.87
CA VAL A 289 3.56 4.50 13.76
C VAL A 289 3.69 5.03 15.18
N LEU A 290 2.74 4.65 16.04
CA LEU A 290 2.68 5.10 17.43
C LEU A 290 2.94 3.93 18.37
N THR A 291 3.91 4.09 19.26
CA THR A 291 4.13 3.14 20.37
C THR A 291 3.56 3.76 21.64
N ALA A 292 2.52 3.15 22.19
CA ALA A 292 1.71 3.73 23.26
C ALA A 292 1.07 2.66 24.15
N ARG A 293 0.47 3.07 25.26
CA ARG A 293 -0.39 2.21 26.09
C ARG A 293 -1.86 2.47 25.80
N VAL A 294 -2.70 1.46 25.95
CA VAL A 294 -4.16 1.62 25.88
C VAL A 294 -4.61 2.46 27.08
N ASP A 295 -5.35 3.54 26.82
CA ASP A 295 -5.80 4.54 27.81
C ASP A 295 -7.19 4.21 28.37
N SER A 296 -8.06 3.58 27.56
CA SER A 296 -9.44 3.26 27.94
C SER A 296 -9.90 1.94 27.32
N LEU A 297 -10.92 1.33 27.92
CA LEU A 297 -11.56 0.14 27.34
C LEU A 297 -12.05 0.42 25.90
N PRO A 298 -11.82 -0.52 24.96
CA PRO A 298 -12.34 -0.42 23.61
C PRO A 298 -13.86 -0.37 23.58
N ARG A 299 -14.41 0.48 22.71
CA ARG A 299 -15.85 0.61 22.47
C ARG A 299 -16.19 0.03 21.10
N VAL A 300 -17.11 -0.93 21.09
CA VAL A 300 -17.67 -1.48 19.85
C VAL A 300 -18.84 -0.61 19.41
N LEU A 301 -18.75 -0.04 18.22
CA LEU A 301 -19.82 0.74 17.60
C LEU A 301 -20.79 -0.16 16.83
N ARG A 302 -21.97 0.39 16.53
CA ARG A 302 -22.92 -0.23 15.59
C ARG A 302 -22.23 -0.48 14.25
N GLY A 303 -22.35 -1.72 13.74
CA GLY A 303 -21.62 -2.17 12.55
C GLY A 303 -20.28 -2.85 12.84
N GLY A 304 -19.89 -3.04 14.11
CA GLY A 304 -18.73 -3.86 14.49
C GLY A 304 -17.38 -3.14 14.45
N HIS A 305 -17.35 -1.82 14.25
CA HIS A 305 -16.13 -1.03 14.35
C HIS A 305 -15.69 -0.88 15.81
N VAL A 306 -14.39 -0.91 16.08
CA VAL A 306 -13.83 -0.75 17.42
C VAL A 306 -13.08 0.58 17.49
N ILE A 307 -13.44 1.41 18.47
CA ILE A 307 -12.73 2.65 18.78
C ILE A 307 -12.14 2.55 20.19
N PHE A 308 -10.89 2.94 20.35
CA PHE A 308 -10.21 2.96 21.64
C PHE A 308 -9.21 4.10 21.70
N ARG A 309 -8.78 4.45 22.91
CA ARG A 309 -7.79 5.51 23.14
C ARG A 309 -6.44 4.91 23.51
N ILE A 310 -5.39 5.58 23.07
CA ILE A 310 -4.01 5.26 23.43
C ILE A 310 -3.33 6.51 23.99
N ARG A 311 -2.34 6.31 24.85
CA ARG A 311 -1.57 7.36 25.50
C ARG A 311 -0.08 7.07 25.39
N ASP A 312 0.66 8.10 25.01
CA ASP A 312 2.11 8.19 25.15
C ASP A 312 2.44 9.36 26.11
N GLU A 313 3.73 9.66 26.29
CA GLU A 313 4.18 10.77 27.15
C GLU A 313 3.75 12.16 26.66
N THR A 314 3.29 12.29 25.41
CA THR A 314 2.94 13.58 24.79
C THR A 314 1.44 13.84 24.74
N GLY A 315 0.59 12.82 24.84
CA GLY A 315 -0.85 13.02 24.82
C GLY A 315 -1.67 11.76 24.63
N VAL A 316 -2.92 11.95 24.20
CA VAL A 316 -3.88 10.89 23.94
C VAL A 316 -4.35 10.95 22.49
N ALA A 317 -4.39 9.80 21.82
CA ALA A 317 -4.93 9.65 20.47
C ALA A 317 -6.08 8.64 20.46
N VAL A 318 -6.99 8.83 19.49
CA VAL A 318 -8.09 7.90 19.20
C VAL A 318 -7.67 6.99 18.05
N CYS A 319 -7.82 5.68 18.25
CA CYS A 319 -7.58 4.65 17.24
C CYS A 319 -8.91 4.03 16.80
N ALA A 320 -9.01 3.67 15.51
CA ALA A 320 -10.16 2.98 14.95
C ALA A 320 -9.71 1.71 14.19
N ALA A 321 -10.29 0.57 14.57
CA ALA A 321 -10.24 -0.68 13.80
C ALA A 321 -11.62 -0.95 13.20
N TYR A 322 -11.76 -0.83 11.88
CA TYR A 322 -13.05 -1.05 11.23
C TYR A 322 -13.37 -2.54 11.10
N GLU A 323 -14.65 -2.90 11.16
CA GLU A 323 -15.16 -4.27 10.98
C GLU A 323 -14.47 -5.05 9.83
N PRO A 324 -14.26 -4.48 8.61
CA PRO A 324 -13.64 -5.24 7.52
C PRO A 324 -12.19 -5.68 7.80
N THR A 325 -11.53 -5.12 8.81
CA THR A 325 -10.16 -5.48 9.20
C THR A 325 -10.05 -6.80 9.95
N GLY A 326 -11.18 -7.46 10.27
CA GLY A 326 -11.21 -8.87 10.70
C GLY A 326 -10.39 -9.16 11.95
N THR A 327 -9.30 -9.92 11.81
CA THR A 327 -8.37 -10.29 12.91
C THR A 327 -7.82 -9.07 13.65
N LEU A 328 -7.57 -7.96 12.96
CA LEU A 328 -7.11 -6.71 13.58
C LEU A 328 -8.20 -6.13 14.48
N MET A 329 -9.44 -6.04 14.00
CA MET A 329 -10.57 -5.57 14.79
C MET A 329 -10.85 -6.48 16.00
N ARG A 330 -10.81 -7.81 15.82
CA ARG A 330 -11.00 -8.77 16.92
C ARG A 330 -9.97 -8.57 18.04
N ALA A 331 -8.70 -8.39 17.67
CA ALA A 331 -7.65 -8.10 18.65
C ALA A 331 -7.83 -6.74 19.32
N ALA A 332 -8.21 -5.70 18.55
CA ALA A 332 -8.48 -4.37 19.09
C ALA A 332 -9.63 -4.39 20.13
N ARG A 333 -10.63 -5.26 19.96
CA ARG A 333 -11.75 -5.45 20.89
C ARG A 333 -11.31 -6.00 22.25
N GLU A 334 -10.24 -6.79 22.28
CA GLU A 334 -9.75 -7.47 23.49
C GLU A 334 -8.67 -6.67 24.25
N LEU A 335 -8.29 -5.50 23.73
CA LEU A 335 -7.37 -4.60 24.41
C LEU A 335 -7.93 -4.13 25.75
N PHE A 336 -7.03 -3.89 26.70
CA PHE A 336 -7.36 -3.42 28.05
C PHE A 336 -6.44 -2.27 28.46
N PRO A 337 -6.93 -1.30 29.26
CA PRO A 337 -6.09 -0.22 29.78
C PRO A 337 -4.76 -0.71 30.35
N GLY A 338 -3.67 -0.12 29.90
CA GLY A 338 -2.30 -0.49 30.30
C GLY A 338 -1.55 -1.41 29.32
N ASP A 339 -2.25 -2.13 28.43
CA ASP A 339 -1.62 -2.92 27.36
C ASP A 339 -0.69 -2.02 26.53
N LYS A 340 0.52 -2.50 26.25
CA LYS A 340 1.48 -1.79 25.40
C LYS A 340 1.34 -2.28 23.98
N ILE A 341 1.15 -1.35 23.06
CA ILE A 341 0.94 -1.65 21.64
C ILE A 341 1.81 -0.76 20.75
N GLN A 342 1.93 -1.18 19.50
CA GLN A 342 2.35 -0.33 18.41
C GLN A 342 1.23 -0.29 17.36
N ALA A 343 0.64 0.89 17.20
CA ALA A 343 -0.46 1.17 16.30
C ALA A 343 0.06 1.80 15.01
N TYR A 344 -0.33 1.24 13.87
CA TYR A 344 0.11 1.68 12.55
C TYR A 344 -1.12 2.06 11.72
N GLY A 345 -1.10 3.23 11.09
CA GLY A 345 -2.26 3.65 10.32
C GLY A 345 -2.15 5.02 9.69
N GLY A 346 -3.25 5.41 9.06
CA GLY A 346 -3.45 6.74 8.50
C GLY A 346 -4.23 7.65 9.44
N VAL A 347 -3.79 8.90 9.57
CA VAL A 347 -4.47 9.93 10.37
C VAL A 347 -5.62 10.49 9.56
N ARG A 348 -6.85 10.26 10.02
CA ARG A 348 -8.06 10.85 9.46
C ARG A 348 -8.44 12.10 10.25
N LEU A 349 -8.72 13.18 9.52
CA LEU A 349 -9.37 14.38 10.07
C LEU A 349 -10.88 14.18 10.06
N ASN A 350 -11.51 14.24 11.23
CA ASN A 350 -12.96 14.18 11.38
C ASN A 350 -13.59 15.57 11.17
N ARG A 351 -14.92 15.60 11.01
CA ARG A 351 -15.69 16.85 10.79
C ARG A 351 -15.58 17.83 11.97
N ASP A 352 -15.44 17.31 13.18
CA ASP A 352 -15.24 18.07 14.42
C ASP A 352 -13.78 18.51 14.65
N ARG A 353 -12.93 18.37 13.62
CA ARG A 353 -11.48 18.62 13.65
C ARG A 353 -10.67 17.68 14.55
N SER A 354 -11.29 16.67 15.15
CA SER A 354 -10.54 15.64 15.87
C SER A 354 -9.79 14.72 14.93
N LEU A 355 -8.70 14.14 15.42
CA LEU A 355 -7.89 13.17 14.68
C LEU A 355 -8.23 11.75 15.11
N THR A 356 -8.23 10.83 14.15
CA THR A 356 -8.35 9.40 14.41
C THR A 356 -7.32 8.62 13.60
N LEU A 357 -6.58 7.74 14.26
CA LEU A 357 -5.67 6.82 13.59
C LEU A 357 -6.46 5.60 13.10
N ASN A 358 -6.62 5.49 11.79
CA ASN A 358 -7.25 4.35 11.15
C ASN A 358 -6.25 3.21 11.02
N LEU A 359 -6.46 2.15 11.80
CA LEU A 359 -5.48 1.07 11.91
C LEU A 359 -5.40 0.20 10.66
N GLU A 360 -4.17 -0.02 10.21
CA GLU A 360 -3.81 -0.96 9.15
C GLU A 360 -2.97 -2.13 9.65
N ARG A 361 -2.29 -1.93 10.78
CA ARG A 361 -1.51 -2.96 11.47
C ARG A 361 -1.49 -2.64 12.96
N LEU A 362 -1.54 -3.67 13.78
CA LEU A 362 -1.52 -3.58 15.23
C LEU A 362 -0.53 -4.60 15.78
N ALA A 363 0.54 -4.15 16.42
CA ALA A 363 1.43 -5.02 17.17
C ALA A 363 1.11 -4.92 18.67
N ILE A 364 0.76 -6.04 19.27
CA ILE A 364 0.59 -6.16 20.72
C ILE A 364 1.97 -6.48 21.29
N LEU A 365 2.51 -5.57 22.09
CA LEU A 365 3.86 -5.70 22.64
C LEU A 365 3.85 -6.35 24.03
N SER A 366 2.91 -5.96 24.88
CA SER A 366 2.70 -6.59 26.19
C SER A 366 1.26 -6.47 26.63
N VAL A 367 0.75 -7.51 27.28
CA VAL A 367 -0.63 -7.61 27.75
C VAL A 367 -0.62 -7.57 29.27
N VAL A 368 -1.41 -6.70 29.89
CA VAL A 368 -1.53 -6.61 31.36
C VAL A 368 -2.53 -7.63 31.88
N GLU A 369 -2.48 -7.93 33.18
CA GLU A 369 -3.57 -8.68 33.80
C GLU A 369 -4.84 -7.81 33.82
N ALA A 370 -5.92 -8.31 33.22
CA ALA A 370 -7.20 -7.63 33.21
C ALA A 370 -8.05 -8.12 34.36
N SER A 371 -8.57 -7.20 35.16
CA SER A 371 -9.50 -7.46 36.25
C SER A 371 -10.67 -6.49 36.19
N GLN A 372 -11.87 -6.98 36.48
CA GLN A 372 -13.06 -6.16 36.61
C GLN A 372 -13.65 -6.35 38.00
N GLU A 373 -14.18 -5.26 38.57
CA GLU A 373 -15.00 -5.35 39.77
C GLU A 373 -16.39 -5.89 39.40
N GLU A 374 -16.74 -7.04 39.96
CA GLU A 374 -18.10 -7.57 39.93
C GLU A 374 -18.76 -7.44 41.30
N ASN A 375 -20.09 -7.32 41.31
CA ASN A 375 -20.84 -7.39 42.56
C ASN A 375 -20.58 -8.75 43.24
N PRO A 376 -20.58 -8.80 44.58
CA PRO A 376 -20.35 -10.05 45.30
C PRO A 376 -21.38 -11.11 44.90
N ARG A 377 -20.98 -12.38 44.93
CA ARG A 377 -21.88 -13.51 44.73
C ARG A 377 -22.58 -13.85 46.04
N CYS A 378 -23.86 -14.23 45.96
CA CYS A 378 -24.62 -14.70 47.11
C CYS A 378 -23.96 -15.97 47.68
N PRO A 379 -23.59 -16.00 48.97
CA PRO A 379 -22.99 -17.18 49.59
C PRO A 379 -23.92 -18.41 49.56
N ASP A 380 -25.25 -18.20 49.58
CA ASP A 380 -26.22 -19.31 49.65
C ASP A 380 -26.50 -19.95 48.29
N CYS A 381 -26.55 -19.16 47.21
CA CYS A 381 -26.98 -19.64 45.90
C CYS A 381 -26.02 -19.35 44.74
N GLY A 382 -24.92 -18.63 44.98
CA GLY A 382 -23.87 -18.30 43.99
C GLY A 382 -24.25 -17.26 42.93
N THR A 383 -25.50 -16.76 42.93
CA THR A 383 -25.98 -15.72 42.00
C THR A 383 -25.31 -14.38 42.30
N CYS A 384 -24.99 -13.60 41.26
CA CYS A 384 -24.44 -12.24 41.42
C CYS A 384 -25.48 -11.33 42.08
N CYS A 385 -25.10 -10.64 43.16
CA CYS A 385 -26.01 -9.74 43.86
C CYS A 385 -26.22 -8.43 43.08
N GLU A 386 -27.41 -7.83 43.17
CA GLU A 386 -27.71 -6.50 42.63
C GLU A 386 -27.33 -5.40 43.62
N SER A 387 -26.97 -4.20 43.12
CA SER A 387 -26.69 -3.07 44.01
C SER A 387 -27.98 -2.47 44.55
N MET A 388 -28.02 -2.21 45.86
CA MET A 388 -29.18 -1.57 46.51
C MET A 388 -29.15 -0.04 46.45
N GLY A 389 -28.11 0.56 45.83
CA GLY A 389 -27.87 2.00 45.84
C GLY A 389 -26.53 2.36 46.45
N ARG A 390 -26.17 3.65 46.37
CA ARG A 390 -24.89 4.16 46.89
C ARG A 390 -24.80 3.90 48.39
N ASP A 391 -23.75 3.19 48.81
CA ASP A 391 -23.44 2.84 50.20
C ASP A 391 -24.50 1.99 50.92
N GLN A 392 -25.46 1.39 50.19
CA GLN A 392 -26.52 0.54 50.75
C GLN A 392 -26.24 -0.97 50.68
N GLY A 393 -25.12 -1.37 50.07
CA GLY A 393 -24.73 -2.77 49.89
C GLY A 393 -25.38 -3.43 48.67
N PHE A 394 -25.49 -4.76 48.72
CA PHE A 394 -25.98 -5.59 47.64
C PHE A 394 -27.07 -6.56 48.13
N ARG A 395 -28.00 -6.93 47.25
CA ARG A 395 -29.06 -7.90 47.54
C ARG A 395 -29.02 -9.05 46.54
N CYS A 396 -29.24 -10.26 47.01
CA CYS A 396 -29.53 -11.38 46.13
C CYS A 396 -31.01 -11.35 45.72
N GLU A 397 -31.28 -11.28 44.42
CA GLU A 397 -32.65 -11.32 43.89
C GLU A 397 -33.37 -12.64 44.25
N LYS A 398 -32.65 -13.77 44.23
CA LYS A 398 -33.21 -15.11 44.44
C LYS A 398 -33.45 -15.45 45.92
N CYS A 399 -32.47 -15.16 46.79
CA CYS A 399 -32.52 -15.52 48.21
C CYS A 399 -33.03 -14.37 49.10
N GLY A 400 -33.08 -13.15 48.58
CA GLY A 400 -33.39 -11.95 49.37
C GLY A 400 -32.28 -11.49 50.32
N LEU A 401 -31.21 -12.29 50.47
CA LEU A 401 -30.05 -12.01 51.32
C LEU A 401 -29.44 -10.65 50.98
N ARG A 402 -29.15 -9.85 52.01
CA ARG A 402 -28.47 -8.56 51.88
C ARG A 402 -27.05 -8.68 52.41
N THR A 403 -26.09 -8.20 51.64
CA THR A 403 -24.67 -8.18 52.02
C THR A 403 -24.09 -6.77 51.87
N ARG A 404 -23.09 -6.46 52.69
CA ARG A 404 -22.26 -5.25 52.55
C ARG A 404 -20.85 -5.58 52.05
N ASP A 405 -20.66 -6.79 51.52
CA ASP A 405 -19.38 -7.20 50.97
C ASP A 405 -18.92 -6.23 49.89
N SER A 406 -17.60 -6.02 49.83
CA SER A 406 -16.99 -5.25 48.76
C SER A 406 -17.16 -5.98 47.43
N LYS A 407 -17.12 -5.23 46.33
CA LYS A 407 -17.02 -5.83 45.00
C LYS A 407 -15.81 -6.75 44.92
N THR A 408 -16.00 -7.86 44.24
CA THR A 408 -14.93 -8.84 44.03
C THR A 408 -14.16 -8.50 42.76
N HIS A 409 -12.84 -8.63 42.82
CA HIS A 409 -11.98 -8.45 41.64
C HIS A 409 -11.93 -9.77 40.89
N VAL A 410 -12.60 -9.84 39.74
CA VAL A 410 -12.61 -11.02 38.89
C VAL A 410 -11.60 -10.84 37.77
N ARG A 411 -10.65 -11.78 37.67
CA ARG A 411 -9.69 -11.82 36.56
C ARG A 411 -10.43 -12.11 35.26
N MET A 412 -10.31 -11.20 34.30
CA MET A 412 -10.84 -11.39 32.96
C MET A 412 -9.88 -12.27 32.16
N LYS A 413 -10.36 -13.40 31.65
CA LYS A 413 -9.61 -14.19 30.67
C LYS A 413 -9.67 -13.47 29.32
N ARG A 414 -8.50 -13.20 28.74
CA ARG A 414 -8.35 -12.60 27.40
C ARG A 414 -7.50 -13.53 26.55
N ASP A 415 -7.91 -13.77 25.31
CA ASP A 415 -7.17 -14.60 24.35
C ASP A 415 -6.20 -13.71 23.53
N LEU A 416 -5.52 -12.82 24.25
CA LEU A 416 -4.63 -11.81 23.67
C LEU A 416 -3.20 -12.12 24.10
N THR A 417 -2.35 -12.39 23.11
CA THR A 417 -0.91 -12.62 23.29
C THR A 417 -0.10 -11.63 22.45
N PRO A 418 1.16 -11.34 22.84
CA PRO A 418 2.06 -10.54 22.02
C PRO A 418 2.14 -11.09 20.60
N SER A 419 1.66 -10.30 19.65
CA SER A 419 1.50 -10.73 18.26
C SER A 419 1.27 -9.53 17.35
N VAL A 420 1.50 -9.73 16.06
CA VAL A 420 1.19 -8.74 15.03
C VAL A 420 -0.10 -9.15 14.34
N LYS A 421 -1.05 -8.22 14.27
CA LYS A 421 -2.30 -8.38 13.55
C LYS A 421 -2.31 -7.49 12.32
N ILE A 422 -2.63 -8.08 11.17
CA ILE A 422 -2.85 -7.38 9.91
C ILE A 422 -4.22 -7.80 9.33
N PRO A 423 -4.88 -6.92 8.56
CA PRO A 423 -6.21 -7.21 8.02
C PRO A 423 -6.17 -8.34 6.98
N PRO A 424 -7.33 -8.97 6.68
CA PRO A 424 -7.43 -9.95 5.60
C PRO A 424 -7.19 -9.30 4.23
N PRO A 425 -6.77 -10.07 3.19
CA PRO A 425 -6.44 -9.55 1.86
C PRO A 425 -7.46 -8.58 1.27
N ARG A 426 -8.76 -8.85 1.43
CA ARG A 426 -9.86 -7.99 0.95
C ARG A 426 -9.88 -6.56 1.49
N SER A 427 -9.21 -6.32 2.62
CA SER A 427 -9.18 -5.04 3.34
C SER A 427 -7.79 -4.43 3.42
N ARG A 428 -6.81 -5.02 2.73
CA ARG A 428 -5.44 -4.51 2.65
C ARG A 428 -5.35 -3.37 1.66
N ARG A 429 -4.47 -2.43 1.94
CA ARG A 429 -4.10 -1.37 1.00
C ARG A 429 -2.99 -1.90 0.09
N HIS A 430 -2.73 -1.20 -1.03
CA HIS A 430 -1.69 -1.59 -1.99
C HIS A 430 -0.31 -1.77 -1.34
N LEU A 431 0.04 -0.90 -0.38
CA LEU A 431 1.33 -0.92 0.30
C LEU A 431 1.43 -1.95 1.43
N THR A 432 0.32 -2.54 1.91
CA THR A 432 0.34 -3.46 3.06
C THR A 432 1.18 -4.69 2.73
N ARG A 433 2.21 -4.99 3.53
CA ARG A 433 3.06 -6.18 3.36
C ARG A 433 2.29 -7.46 3.70
N PRO A 434 2.26 -8.46 2.80
CA PRO A 434 1.61 -9.75 3.09
C PRO A 434 2.38 -10.54 4.14
N GLU A 435 1.71 -11.44 4.87
CA GLU A 435 2.37 -12.29 5.87
C GLU A 435 3.50 -13.14 5.26
N ILE A 436 3.29 -13.65 4.05
CA ILE A 436 4.27 -14.51 3.37
C ILE A 436 5.60 -13.80 3.07
N ALA A 437 5.64 -12.46 3.10
CA ALA A 437 6.88 -11.71 2.87
C ALA A 437 7.90 -11.86 4.02
N SER A 438 7.54 -12.45 5.16
CA SER A 438 8.52 -12.83 6.19
C SER A 438 9.34 -14.08 5.81
N GLN A 439 8.90 -14.83 4.80
CA GLN A 439 9.60 -16.00 4.25
C GLN A 439 10.59 -15.62 3.12
N ASN A 440 10.57 -14.35 2.68
CA ASN A 440 11.46 -13.80 1.64
C ASN A 440 12.23 -12.58 2.20
N PRO A 441 13.30 -12.78 3.00
CA PRO A 441 13.93 -11.72 3.81
C PRO A 441 14.79 -10.72 3.02
N GLY A 442 14.88 -10.83 1.69
CA GLY A 442 15.70 -9.95 0.87
C GLY A 442 14.99 -9.46 -0.38
N LEU A 443 13.88 -8.71 -0.22
CA LEU A 443 13.05 -8.08 -1.27
C LEU A 443 13.80 -7.08 -2.19
N THR A 444 15.07 -7.31 -2.46
CA THR A 444 15.86 -6.71 -3.52
C THR A 444 16.10 -7.79 -4.56
N PHE A 445 15.30 -7.80 -5.63
CA PHE A 445 15.72 -8.48 -6.85
C PHE A 445 16.98 -7.77 -7.35
N VAL A 446 18.15 -8.33 -7.04
CA VAL A 446 19.41 -7.84 -7.57
C VAL A 446 19.48 -8.30 -9.02
N ARG A 447 19.58 -7.32 -9.94
CA ARG A 447 19.74 -7.49 -11.38
C ARG A 447 20.99 -8.34 -11.67
N LYS A 448 20.86 -9.67 -11.60
CA LYS A 448 21.98 -10.59 -11.85
C LYS A 448 22.31 -10.70 -13.33
N ASP A 449 21.34 -10.43 -14.22
CA ASP A 449 21.56 -10.52 -15.66
C ASP A 449 20.65 -9.58 -16.48
N PRO A 450 21.21 -8.63 -17.23
CA PRO A 450 20.53 -7.80 -18.24
C PRO A 450 19.79 -8.61 -19.32
N PHE A 451 20.29 -9.79 -19.67
CA PHE A 451 19.70 -10.67 -20.68
C PHE A 451 18.33 -11.20 -20.23
N SER A 452 18.11 -11.32 -18.92
CA SER A 452 16.81 -11.72 -18.36
C SER A 452 15.73 -10.65 -18.54
N PHE A 453 16.09 -9.36 -18.48
CA PHE A 453 15.14 -8.25 -18.59
C PHE A 453 14.65 -8.04 -20.02
N GLU A 454 15.57 -7.99 -20.99
CA GLU A 454 15.20 -7.86 -22.41
C GLU A 454 14.37 -9.05 -22.89
N ARG A 455 14.70 -10.27 -22.44
CA ARG A 455 13.91 -11.46 -22.75
C ARG A 455 12.51 -11.41 -22.14
N LEU A 456 12.39 -10.92 -20.91
CA LEU A 456 11.08 -10.72 -20.28
C LEU A 456 10.26 -9.65 -21.00
N LEU A 457 10.88 -8.53 -21.40
CA LEU A 457 10.21 -7.49 -22.20
C LEU A 457 9.74 -8.02 -23.56
N LYS A 458 10.57 -8.81 -24.25
CA LYS A 458 10.17 -9.46 -25.51
C LYS A 458 9.03 -10.46 -25.31
N ALA A 459 9.05 -11.20 -24.20
CA ALA A 459 8.01 -12.20 -23.90
C ALA A 459 6.63 -11.59 -23.60
N ILE A 460 6.56 -10.32 -23.20
CA ILE A 460 5.30 -9.61 -22.91
C ILE A 460 4.83 -8.71 -24.06
N GLN A 461 5.61 -8.57 -25.14
CA GLN A 461 5.17 -7.83 -26.32
C GLN A 461 4.08 -8.63 -27.05
N PRO A 462 2.96 -7.99 -27.47
CA PRO A 462 1.95 -8.66 -28.28
C PRO A 462 2.56 -9.24 -29.55
N ALA A 463 2.07 -10.40 -29.99
CA ALA A 463 2.53 -11.06 -31.21
C ALA A 463 2.38 -10.18 -32.48
N SER A 464 1.56 -9.13 -32.44
CA SER A 464 1.39 -8.15 -33.53
C SER A 464 2.52 -7.11 -33.64
N THR A 465 3.55 -7.19 -32.79
CA THR A 465 4.68 -6.26 -32.73
C THR A 465 6.05 -6.95 -32.93
N LEU A 466 6.05 -8.23 -33.33
CA LEU A 466 7.24 -8.99 -33.72
C LEU A 466 7.33 -9.13 -35.24
#